data_AF-A0A662BGP8-F1
#
_entry.id   AF-A0A662BGP8-F1
#
_cell.length_a   1.000
_cell.length_b   1.000
_cell.length_c   1.000
_cell.angle_alpha   90.00
_cell.angle_beta   90.00
_cell.angle_gamma   90.00
#
_symmetry.space_group_name_H-M   'P 1'
#
loop_
_entity.id
_entity.type
_entity.pdbx_description
1 polymer ?
#
loop_
_entity_poly.entity_id
_entity_poly.type
_entity_poly.pdbx_seq_one_letter_code
_entity_poly.pdbx_strand_id
1 'polypeptide(L)'
;MEKLLEAPYAELERQTMQFTPKTTKRQYAVDTIRVTKMELIPAKESQVLSVKATVNSEGTNYATTISFDDVVYDEDDQAANISFKGVGGEESHITPIDLNKSNCKVSCNCLDFYWRFATQNSKVNSLDAKAPPPYHKRSTRPPANYKNTPGVCKHILKTIAALRDAKIVN
;
A
#
# COMPACT_ATOMS: atom_id res chain seq x y z
N MET A 1 8.85 24.59 -6.72
CA MET A 1 8.90 23.22 -6.19
C MET A 1 8.12 22.33 -7.14
N GLU A 2 8.83 21.44 -7.82
CA GLU A 2 8.23 20.46 -8.73
C GLU A 2 7.47 19.45 -7.87
N LYS A 3 6.12 19.46 -7.94
CA LYS A 3 5.30 18.41 -7.30
C LYS A 3 5.60 17.12 -8.06
N LEU A 4 6.50 16.29 -7.52
CA LEU A 4 6.66 14.91 -7.97
C LEU A 4 5.42 14.15 -7.50
N LEU A 5 4.48 14.02 -8.45
CA LEU A 5 3.13 13.49 -8.29
C LEU A 5 3.17 12.04 -7.81
N GLU A 6 2.95 11.85 -6.52
CA GLU A 6 2.63 10.54 -5.94
C GLU A 6 1.37 10.00 -6.62
N ALA A 7 1.30 8.68 -6.81
CA ALA A 7 0.14 8.07 -7.45
C ALA A 7 -0.96 7.77 -6.41
N PRO A 8 -2.24 7.97 -6.76
CA PRO A 8 -3.35 7.44 -5.98
C PRO A 8 -3.28 5.91 -5.88
N TYR A 9 -3.74 5.34 -4.76
CA TYR A 9 -3.71 3.89 -4.57
C TYR A 9 -4.46 3.13 -5.67
N ALA A 10 -5.62 3.63 -6.10
CA ALA A 10 -6.42 3.00 -7.16
C ALA A 10 -5.64 2.87 -8.48
N GLU A 11 -4.71 3.80 -8.76
CA GLU A 11 -3.82 3.71 -9.93
C GLU A 11 -2.86 2.53 -9.79
N LEU A 12 -2.22 2.40 -8.63
CA LEU A 12 -1.29 1.31 -8.34
C LEU A 12 -2.01 -0.05 -8.39
N GLU A 13 -3.21 -0.15 -7.83
CA GLU A 13 -4.05 -1.33 -7.88
C GLU A 13 -4.42 -1.68 -9.34
N ARG A 14 -4.89 -0.71 -10.12
CA ARG A 14 -5.24 -0.91 -11.53
C ARG A 14 -4.06 -1.41 -12.36
N GLN A 15 -2.89 -0.82 -12.20
CA GLN A 15 -1.69 -1.23 -12.92
C GLN A 15 -1.23 -2.64 -12.53
N THR A 16 -1.41 -3.00 -11.26
CA THR A 16 -1.18 -4.36 -10.75
C THR A 16 -2.13 -5.37 -11.39
N MET A 17 -3.42 -5.02 -11.53
CA MET A 17 -4.43 -5.91 -12.12
C MET A 17 -4.28 -6.06 -13.63
N GLN A 18 -3.74 -5.05 -14.32
CA GLN A 18 -3.43 -5.08 -15.75
C GLN A 18 -2.06 -5.69 -16.07
N PHE A 19 -1.34 -6.16 -15.06
CA PHE A 19 -0.04 -6.77 -15.20
C PHE A 19 -0.13 -8.07 -16.01
N THR A 20 0.84 -8.26 -16.93
CA THR A 20 0.99 -9.52 -17.66
C THR A 20 2.38 -10.14 -17.45
N PRO A 21 2.53 -11.48 -17.54
CA PRO A 21 1.53 -12.46 -17.93
C PRO A 21 0.38 -12.56 -16.91
N LYS A 22 -0.86 -12.69 -17.39
CA LYS A 22 -2.03 -12.97 -16.55
C LYS A 22 -1.82 -14.34 -15.91
N THR A 23 -1.47 -14.39 -14.63
CA THR A 23 -1.31 -15.65 -13.91
C THR A 23 -2.38 -15.77 -12.84
N THR A 24 -3.10 -16.89 -12.83
CA THR A 24 -4.15 -17.19 -11.84
C THR A 24 -3.62 -17.39 -10.41
N LYS A 25 -2.31 -17.48 -10.22
CA LYS A 25 -1.71 -17.84 -8.91
C LYS A 25 -1.24 -16.68 -8.04
N ARG A 26 -1.15 -15.44 -8.55
CA ARG A 26 -0.34 -14.39 -7.89
C ARG A 26 -1.16 -13.32 -7.20
N GLN A 27 -1.86 -12.49 -7.97
CA GLN A 27 -2.77 -11.47 -7.45
C GLN A 27 -4.11 -12.06 -6.97
N TYR A 28 -4.44 -13.29 -7.39
CA TYR A 28 -5.70 -13.97 -7.06
C TYR A 28 -5.60 -14.93 -5.87
N ALA A 29 -4.37 -15.27 -5.43
CA ALA A 29 -4.16 -16.08 -4.22
C ALA A 29 -4.14 -15.18 -2.96
N VAL A 30 -5.13 -14.29 -2.85
CA VAL A 30 -5.32 -13.39 -1.70
C VAL A 30 -6.10 -14.08 -0.57
N ASP A 31 -6.87 -15.12 -0.87
CA ASP A 31 -7.73 -15.80 0.10
C ASP A 31 -6.95 -16.60 1.15
N THR A 32 -5.74 -17.06 0.81
CA THR A 32 -4.84 -17.75 1.75
C THR A 32 -4.02 -16.79 2.61
N ILE A 33 -4.15 -15.48 2.38
CA ILE A 33 -3.38 -14.45 3.05
C ILE A 33 -4.19 -13.89 4.21
N ARG A 34 -3.55 -13.75 5.38
CA ARG A 34 -4.19 -13.20 6.58
C ARG A 34 -3.39 -12.03 7.12
N VAL A 35 -4.07 -10.93 7.46
CA VAL A 35 -3.46 -9.85 8.24
C VAL A 35 -3.43 -10.30 9.69
N THR A 36 -2.24 -10.46 10.28
CA THR A 36 -2.07 -10.95 11.66
C THR A 36 -1.90 -9.81 12.65
N LYS A 37 -1.39 -8.66 12.20
CA LYS A 37 -1.24 -7.45 12.99
C LYS A 37 -1.45 -6.24 12.09
N MET A 38 -2.16 -5.23 12.58
CA MET A 38 -2.33 -3.95 11.91
C MET A 38 -2.20 -2.83 12.94
N GLU A 39 -1.41 -1.83 12.62
CA GLU A 39 -1.16 -0.64 13.43
C GLU A 39 -1.46 0.59 12.57
N LEU A 40 -2.33 1.46 13.09
CA LEU A 40 -2.65 2.75 12.50
C LEU A 40 -1.85 3.82 13.24
N ILE A 41 -1.05 4.59 12.52
CA ILE A 41 -0.17 5.62 13.08
C ILE A 41 -0.65 6.96 12.51
N PRO A 42 -1.51 7.68 13.25
CA PRO A 42 -1.98 8.98 12.82
C PRO A 42 -0.89 10.03 13.03
N ALA A 43 -0.69 10.90 12.04
CA ALA A 43 0.16 12.08 12.13
C ALA A 43 -0.69 13.30 11.76
N LYS A 44 -1.45 13.81 12.74
CA LYS A 44 -2.43 14.88 12.58
C LYS A 44 -1.80 16.16 12.01
N GLU A 45 -0.61 16.54 12.50
CA GLU A 45 0.11 17.75 12.07
C GLU A 45 0.51 17.72 10.58
N SER A 46 0.89 16.54 10.07
CA SER A 46 1.29 16.38 8.67
C SER A 46 0.17 15.85 7.79
N GLN A 47 -1.03 15.62 8.33
CA GLN A 47 -2.18 15.03 7.64
C GLN A 47 -1.85 13.69 6.96
N VAL A 48 -1.06 12.85 7.63
CA VAL A 48 -0.65 11.53 7.13
C VAL A 48 -1.19 10.43 8.02
N LEU A 49 -1.78 9.40 7.42
CA LEU A 49 -2.07 8.15 8.12
C LEU A 49 -1.14 7.05 7.61
N SER A 50 -0.29 6.54 8.48
CA SER A 50 0.57 5.38 8.18
C SER A 50 -0.02 4.10 8.73
N VAL A 51 -0.23 3.12 7.87
CA VAL A 51 -0.71 1.78 8.20
C VAL A 51 0.46 0.81 8.10
N LYS A 52 0.85 0.23 9.24
CA LYS A 52 1.82 -0.86 9.28
C LYS A 52 1.09 -2.16 9.53
N ALA A 53 1.32 -3.16 8.69
CA ALA A 53 0.68 -4.46 8.85
C ALA A 53 1.65 -5.62 8.67
N THR A 54 1.45 -6.65 9.47
CA THR A 54 2.07 -7.97 9.30
C THR A 54 1.06 -8.89 8.63
N VAL A 55 1.49 -9.48 7.52
CA VAL A 55 0.65 -10.29 6.65
C VAL A 55 1.25 -11.69 6.55
N ASN A 56 0.51 -12.71 6.97
CA ASN A 56 0.92 -14.11 6.83
C ASN A 56 0.43 -14.69 5.51
N SER A 57 1.34 -15.28 4.73
CA SER A 57 1.04 -16.07 3.53
C SER A 57 1.84 -17.36 3.63
N GLU A 58 1.14 -18.51 3.67
CA GLU A 58 1.75 -19.84 3.68
C GLU A 58 2.80 -20.04 4.80
N GLY A 59 2.52 -19.50 5.99
CA GLY A 59 3.42 -19.61 7.14
C GLY A 59 4.56 -18.57 7.18
N THR A 60 4.73 -17.76 6.14
CA THR A 60 5.70 -16.66 6.11
C THR A 60 5.03 -15.32 6.44
N ASN A 61 5.65 -14.54 7.32
CA ASN A 61 5.19 -13.19 7.67
C ASN A 61 5.89 -12.14 6.81
N TYR A 62 5.09 -11.27 6.20
CA TYR A 62 5.53 -10.13 5.41
C TYR A 62 5.13 -8.83 6.11
N ALA A 63 6.07 -7.88 6.15
CA ALA A 63 5.80 -6.53 6.62
C ALA A 63 5.33 -5.69 5.43
N THR A 64 4.25 -4.94 5.64
CA THR A 64 3.71 -3.97 4.68
C THR A 64 3.52 -2.62 5.35
N THR A 65 3.82 -1.55 4.62
CA THR A 65 3.49 -0.18 5.02
C THR A 65 2.72 0.50 3.91
N ILE A 66 1.70 1.27 4.30
CA ILE A 66 0.92 2.13 3.41
C ILE A 66 0.77 3.47 4.11
N SER A 67 1.24 4.55 3.51
CA SER A 67 1.07 5.91 4.02
C SER A 67 0.16 6.67 3.06
N PHE A 68 -0.94 7.20 3.59
CA PHE A 68 -1.86 8.06 2.87
C PHE A 68 -1.57 9.51 3.22
N ASP A 69 -1.48 10.34 2.19
CA ASP A 69 -1.31 11.79 2.33
C ASP A 69 -2.68 12.48 2.22
N ASP A 70 -2.74 13.73 2.71
CA ASP A 70 -3.94 14.59 2.71
C ASP A 70 -5.13 13.96 3.46
N VAL A 71 -4.87 13.26 4.57
CA VAL A 71 -5.90 12.67 5.43
C VAL A 71 -6.56 13.76 6.27
N VAL A 72 -7.89 13.83 6.17
CA VAL A 72 -8.71 14.76 6.95
C VAL A 72 -9.00 14.16 8.32
N TYR A 73 -8.43 14.76 9.35
CA TYR A 73 -8.68 14.43 10.75
C TYR A 73 -9.73 15.38 11.34
N ASP A 74 -10.73 14.81 12.00
CA ASP A 74 -11.76 15.56 12.72
C ASP A 74 -11.46 15.57 14.23
N GLU A 75 -11.90 16.62 14.92
CA GLU A 75 -11.73 16.72 16.38
C GLU A 75 -12.77 15.89 17.15
N ASP A 76 -13.97 15.75 16.59
CA ASP A 76 -15.11 15.09 17.23
C ASP A 76 -15.55 13.83 16.48
N ASP A 77 -16.11 12.87 17.22
CA ASP A 77 -16.80 11.70 16.65
C ASP A 77 -18.11 12.14 15.98
N GLN A 78 -18.26 11.84 14.69
CA GLN A 78 -19.42 12.20 13.89
C GLN A 78 -19.89 11.00 13.07
N ALA A 79 -21.19 10.95 12.75
CA ALA A 79 -21.75 9.84 11.95
C ALA A 79 -21.10 9.67 10.56
N ALA A 80 -20.41 10.70 10.05
CA ALA A 80 -19.74 10.70 8.75
C ALA A 80 -18.25 10.29 8.82
N ASN A 81 -17.65 10.23 10.01
CA ASN A 81 -16.24 9.90 10.18
C ASN A 81 -16.04 8.50 10.79
N ILE A 82 -14.79 8.06 10.78
CA ILE A 82 -14.36 6.76 11.28
C ILE A 82 -13.45 6.98 12.46
N SER A 83 -13.89 6.45 13.60
CA SER A 83 -13.18 6.51 14.87
C SER A 83 -12.32 5.27 15.04
N PHE A 84 -11.03 5.47 15.32
CA PHE A 84 -10.10 4.37 15.60
C PHE A 84 -9.09 4.76 16.67
N LYS A 85 -8.53 3.74 17.34
CA LYS A 85 -7.41 3.93 18.27
C LYS A 85 -6.11 3.58 17.57
N GLY A 86 -5.27 4.59 17.41
CA GLY A 86 -3.95 4.43 16.79
C GLY A 86 -2.90 3.89 17.76
N VAL A 87 -1.67 3.80 17.26
CA VAL A 87 -0.48 3.59 18.11
C VAL A 87 -0.36 4.79 19.05
N GLY A 88 -0.36 4.52 20.36
CA GLY A 88 -0.40 5.55 21.41
C GLY A 88 -1.70 5.54 22.22
N GLY A 89 -2.75 4.87 21.73
CA GLY A 89 -4.01 4.69 22.47
C GLY A 89 -4.97 5.87 22.40
N GLU A 90 -4.53 7.00 21.85
CA GLU A 90 -5.39 8.14 21.53
C GLU A 90 -6.39 7.78 20.44
N GLU A 91 -7.62 8.24 20.63
CA GLU A 91 -8.67 8.12 19.63
C GLU A 91 -8.46 9.18 18.54
N SER A 92 -8.70 8.78 17.30
CA SER A 92 -8.62 9.65 16.14
C SER A 92 -9.83 9.42 15.26
N HIS A 93 -10.35 10.52 14.72
CA HIS A 93 -11.50 10.55 13.83
C HIS A 93 -11.02 10.99 12.46
N ILE A 94 -11.38 10.25 11.41
CA ILE A 94 -11.02 10.60 10.03
C ILE A 94 -12.21 10.50 9.11
N THR A 95 -12.25 11.35 8.10
CA THR A 95 -13.09 11.08 6.92
C THR A 95 -12.53 9.86 6.18
N PRO A 96 -13.37 8.89 5.75
CA PRO A 96 -12.92 7.74 4.96
C PRO A 96 -12.05 8.17 3.77
N ILE A 97 -10.89 7.54 3.64
CA ILE A 97 -9.88 7.89 2.62
C ILE A 97 -10.37 7.39 1.25
N ASP A 98 -10.47 8.28 0.27
CA ASP A 98 -10.85 7.92 -1.11
C ASP A 98 -9.63 7.46 -1.89
N LEU A 99 -9.55 6.15 -2.17
CA LEU A 99 -8.39 5.55 -2.84
C LEU A 99 -8.17 6.05 -4.27
N ASN A 100 -9.17 6.69 -4.89
CA ASN A 100 -9.05 7.30 -6.22
C ASN A 100 -8.42 8.69 -6.19
N LYS A 101 -8.47 9.36 -5.03
CA LYS A 101 -7.98 10.74 -4.88
C LYS A 101 -6.75 10.83 -4.00
N SER A 102 -6.68 10.03 -2.94
CA SER A 102 -5.60 10.08 -1.96
C SER A 102 -4.34 9.44 -2.51
N ASN A 103 -3.29 10.25 -2.57
CA ASN A 103 -1.95 9.80 -2.88
C ASN A 103 -1.45 8.87 -1.77
N CYS A 104 -0.61 7.91 -2.16
CA CYS A 104 -0.01 7.02 -1.19
C CYS A 104 1.42 6.63 -1.51
N LYS A 105 2.15 6.30 -0.44
CA LYS A 105 3.40 5.56 -0.50
C LYS A 105 3.17 4.16 0.04
N VAL A 106 3.77 3.18 -0.62
CA VAL A 106 3.64 1.77 -0.23
C VAL A 106 4.99 1.09 -0.14
N SER A 107 5.12 0.13 0.76
CA SER A 107 6.26 -0.77 0.80
C SER A 107 5.87 -2.16 1.28
N CYS A 108 6.61 -3.17 0.83
CA CYS A 108 6.48 -4.53 1.31
C CYS A 108 7.83 -5.25 1.23
N ASN A 109 8.16 -6.05 2.23
CA ASN A 109 9.42 -6.81 2.26
C ASN A 109 9.41 -8.09 1.39
N CYS A 110 8.33 -8.37 0.65
CA CYS A 110 8.27 -9.54 -0.22
C CYS A 110 9.10 -9.34 -1.51
N LEU A 111 9.67 -10.44 -2.01
CA LEU A 111 10.47 -10.42 -3.24
C LEU A 111 9.69 -9.95 -4.46
N ASP A 112 8.38 -10.22 -4.50
CA ASP A 112 7.53 -9.80 -5.62
C ASP A 112 7.44 -8.26 -5.70
N PHE A 113 7.25 -7.60 -4.56
CA PHE A 113 7.27 -6.14 -4.48
C PHE A 113 8.65 -5.58 -4.82
N TYR A 114 9.70 -6.12 -4.18
CA TYR A 114 11.07 -5.66 -4.37
C TYR A 114 11.52 -5.70 -5.83
N TRP A 115 11.31 -6.82 -6.52
CA TRP A 115 11.80 -7.01 -7.90
C TRP A 115 10.89 -6.42 -8.97
N ARG A 116 9.60 -6.19 -8.70
CA ARG A 116 8.66 -5.73 -9.73
C ARG A 116 8.28 -4.27 -9.59
N PHE A 117 7.98 -3.84 -8.37
CA PHE A 117 7.27 -2.59 -8.13
C PHE A 117 8.14 -1.56 -7.42
N ALA A 118 9.03 -1.95 -6.51
CA ALA A 118 9.80 -1.00 -5.70
C ALA A 118 10.55 0.04 -6.56
N THR A 119 11.27 -0.39 -7.60
CA THR A 119 11.96 0.54 -8.52
C THR A 119 11.01 1.46 -9.27
N GLN A 120 9.83 1.00 -9.67
CA GLN A 120 8.90 1.82 -10.45
C GLN A 120 8.09 2.76 -9.55
N ASN A 121 7.69 2.29 -8.37
CA ASN A 121 7.07 3.11 -7.34
C ASN A 121 8.02 4.24 -6.90
N SER A 122 9.33 3.99 -6.79
CA SER A 122 10.29 5.06 -6.44
C SER A 122 10.37 6.14 -7.51
N LYS A 123 10.15 5.82 -8.79
CA LYS A 123 10.16 6.80 -9.88
C LYS A 123 8.94 7.72 -9.86
N VAL A 124 7.83 7.26 -9.28
CA VAL A 124 6.60 8.04 -9.08
C VAL A 124 6.41 8.48 -7.64
N ASN A 125 7.48 8.47 -6.83
CA ASN A 125 7.48 8.86 -5.43
C ASN A 125 6.45 8.13 -4.51
N SER A 126 5.96 6.96 -4.93
CA SER A 126 5.02 6.11 -4.18
C SER A 126 5.69 4.94 -3.45
N LEU A 127 7.00 5.03 -3.19
CA LEU A 127 7.74 4.01 -2.43
C LEU A 127 8.01 4.50 -1.01
N ASP A 128 7.44 3.83 -0.01
CA ASP A 128 7.72 4.07 1.42
C ASP A 128 8.95 3.26 1.89
N ALA A 129 10.07 3.42 1.19
CA ALA A 129 11.35 2.78 1.49
C ALA A 129 12.48 3.41 0.66
N LYS A 130 13.73 3.11 1.02
CA LYS A 130 14.87 3.42 0.15
C LYS A 130 14.71 2.67 -1.18
N ALA A 131 14.86 3.40 -2.29
CA ALA A 131 14.84 2.81 -3.62
C ALA A 131 15.88 1.67 -3.72
N PRO A 132 15.50 0.50 -4.28
CA PRO A 132 16.44 -0.60 -4.47
C PRO A 132 17.54 -0.19 -5.46
N PRO A 133 18.74 -0.82 -5.37
CA PRO A 133 19.79 -0.59 -6.35
C PRO A 133 19.31 -0.94 -7.78
N PRO A 134 19.88 -0.31 -8.83
CA PRO A 134 19.55 -0.63 -10.19
C PRO A 134 19.65 -2.14 -10.47
N TYR A 135 18.62 -2.70 -11.12
CA TYR A 135 18.61 -4.12 -11.44
C TYR A 135 19.62 -4.45 -12.53
N HIS A 136 20.60 -5.29 -12.22
CA HIS A 136 21.51 -5.87 -13.20
C HIS A 136 21.02 -7.27 -13.60
N LYS A 137 20.56 -7.41 -14.84
CA LYS A 137 20.03 -8.66 -15.38
C LYS A 137 21.14 -9.74 -15.40
N ARG A 138 20.92 -10.84 -14.67
CA ARG A 138 21.86 -11.99 -14.62
C ARG A 138 21.43 -13.19 -15.47
N SER A 139 20.30 -13.11 -16.18
CA SER A 139 19.75 -14.23 -16.94
C SER A 139 19.11 -13.76 -18.26
N THR A 140 18.79 -14.69 -19.15
CA THR A 140 18.04 -14.40 -20.39
C THR A 140 16.55 -14.19 -20.15
N ARG A 141 16.03 -14.61 -18.97
CA ARG A 141 14.62 -14.50 -18.60
C ARG A 141 14.11 -13.07 -18.78
N PRO A 142 12.92 -12.85 -19.37
CA PRO A 142 12.35 -11.51 -19.46
C PRO A 142 12.14 -10.91 -18.07
N PRO A 143 12.20 -9.56 -17.95
CA PRO A 143 11.95 -8.88 -16.68
C PRO A 143 10.58 -9.26 -16.15
N ALA A 144 10.48 -9.45 -14.83
CA ALA A 144 9.22 -9.81 -14.20
C ALA A 144 8.14 -8.76 -14.49
N ASN A 145 8.50 -7.47 -14.45
CA ASN A 145 7.69 -6.31 -14.83
C ASN A 145 8.11 -5.77 -16.21
N TYR A 146 7.60 -6.38 -17.28
CA TYR A 146 7.94 -6.02 -18.66
C TYR A 146 7.47 -4.61 -19.07
N LYS A 147 6.42 -4.08 -18.44
CA LYS A 147 5.87 -2.75 -18.71
C LYS A 147 6.52 -1.64 -17.89
N ASN A 148 7.40 -1.97 -16.95
CA ASN A 148 7.98 -1.01 -16.01
C ASN A 148 6.92 -0.15 -15.28
N THR A 149 5.76 -0.73 -14.97
CA THR A 149 4.66 0.01 -14.31
C THR A 149 4.79 -0.06 -12.78
N PRO A 150 4.47 1.04 -12.06
CA PRO A 150 4.29 0.96 -10.62
C PRO A 150 3.12 0.02 -10.25
N GLY A 151 3.03 -0.32 -8.96
CA GLY A 151 2.01 -1.24 -8.48
C GLY A 151 2.23 -1.72 -7.05
N VAL A 152 1.47 -2.74 -6.68
CA VAL A 152 1.40 -3.31 -5.33
C VAL A 152 1.45 -4.83 -5.40
N CYS A 153 1.94 -5.46 -4.35
CA CYS A 153 1.91 -6.92 -4.25
C CYS A 153 0.61 -7.40 -3.60
N LYS A 154 0.35 -8.71 -3.67
CA LYS A 154 -0.82 -9.35 -3.04
C LYS A 154 -0.95 -9.09 -1.53
N HIS A 155 0.16 -8.84 -0.83
CA HIS A 155 0.12 -8.54 0.61
C HIS A 155 -0.45 -7.14 0.87
N ILE A 156 -0.05 -6.14 0.08
CA ILE A 156 -0.61 -4.78 0.16
C ILE A 156 -2.09 -4.80 -0.26
N LEU A 157 -2.45 -5.54 -1.31
CA LEU A 157 -3.85 -5.73 -1.70
C LEU A 157 -4.69 -6.28 -0.54
N LYS A 158 -4.17 -7.28 0.21
CA LYS A 158 -4.88 -7.84 1.36
C LYS A 158 -4.97 -6.85 2.53
N THR A 159 -3.93 -6.06 2.78
CA THR A 159 -3.96 -4.98 3.78
C THR A 159 -5.05 -3.96 3.44
N ILE A 160 -5.18 -3.56 2.17
CA ILE A 160 -6.21 -2.62 1.72
C ILE A 160 -7.61 -3.23 1.81
N ALA A 161 -7.77 -4.52 1.48
CA ALA A 161 -9.04 -5.21 1.69
C ALA A 161 -9.46 -5.15 3.16
N ALA A 162 -8.55 -5.38 4.10
CA ALA A 162 -8.85 -5.25 5.53
C ALA A 162 -9.20 -3.80 5.95
N LEU A 163 -8.57 -2.80 5.33
CA LEU A 163 -8.92 -1.39 5.57
C LEU A 163 -10.30 -1.02 5.00
N ARG A 164 -10.68 -1.59 3.83
CA ARG A 164 -12.03 -1.45 3.24
C ARG A 164 -13.08 -2.09 4.14
N ASP A 165 -12.80 -3.28 4.67
CA ASP A 165 -13.68 -3.97 5.62
C ASP A 165 -13.88 -3.15 6.91
N ALA A 166 -12.83 -2.46 7.35
CA ALA A 166 -12.86 -1.53 8.48
C ALA A 166 -13.44 -0.13 8.13
N LYS A 167 -13.83 0.11 6.88
CA LYS A 167 -14.34 1.39 6.34
C LYS A 167 -13.38 2.58 6.45
N ILE A 168 -12.10 2.33 6.72
CA ILE A 168 -11.06 3.37 6.78
C ILE A 168 -10.80 3.97 5.39
N VAL A 169 -10.93 3.14 4.35
CA VAL A 169 -10.75 3.53 2.95
C VAL A 169 -11.98 3.14 2.12
N ASN A 170 -12.27 3.89 1.06
CA ASN A 170 -13.30 3.59 0.06
C ASN A 170 -12.69 3.36 -1.34
#